data_AF-A0A9E4QC03-F1
#
_entry.id   AF-A0A9E4QC03-F1
#
_cell.length_a   1.000
_cell.length_b   1.000
_cell.length_c   1.000
_cell.angle_alpha   90.00
_cell.angle_beta   90.00
_cell.angle_gamma   90.00
#
_symmetry.space_group_name_H-M   'P 1'
#
loop_
_entity.id
_entity.type
_entity.pdbx_description
1 polymer ?
#
loop_
_entity_poly.entity_id
_entity_poly.type
_entity_poly.pdbx_seq_one_letter_code
_entity_poly.pdbx_strand_id
1 'polypeptide(L)' 'EQCAGLIRSNINVQALAVKAILEKDLESATHAIMLDPLTASVLSLDNARRMANEMFAAQPEYFAPWTR' A
#
# COMPACT_ATOMS: atom_id res chain seq x y z
N GLU A 1 16.27 -2.88 20.66
CA GLU A 1 16.01 -1.68 19.84
C GLU A 1 15.94 -1.90 18.33
N GLN A 2 17.02 -2.28 17.63
CA GLN A 2 17.01 -2.32 16.14
C GLN A 2 15.96 -3.27 15.55
N CYS A 3 15.85 -4.50 16.07
CA CYS A 3 14.84 -5.47 15.63
C CYS A 3 13.40 -4.94 15.86
N ALA A 4 13.14 -4.30 17.01
CA ALA A 4 11.85 -3.68 17.28
C ALA A 4 11.56 -2.51 16.33
N GLY A 5 12.59 -1.78 15.88
CA GLY A 5 12.48 -0.76 14.84
C GLY A 5 12.01 -1.34 13.49
N LEU A 6 12.63 -2.43 13.04
CA LEU A 6 12.25 -3.13 11.81
C LEU A 6 10.83 -3.73 11.88
N ILE A 7 10.45 -4.28 13.03
CA ILE A 7 9.09 -4.78 13.22
C ILE A 7 8.08 -3.61 13.12
N ARG A 8 8.37 -2.47 13.77
CA ARG A 8 7.50 -1.29 13.69
C ARG A 8 7.34 -0.76 12.27
N SER A 9 8.40 -0.72 11.47
CA SER A 9 8.27 -0.27 10.06
C SER A 9 7.35 -1.20 9.27
N ASN A 10 7.44 -2.52 9.47
CA ASN A 10 6.58 -3.47 8.78
C ASN A 10 5.13 -3.44 9.28
N ILE A 11 4.90 -3.23 10.59
CA ILE A 11 3.56 -3.04 11.15
C ILE A 11 2.91 -1.78 10.57
N ASN A 12 3.67 -0.70 10.35
CA ASN A 12 3.12 0.53 9.77
C ASN A 12 2.58 0.32 8.34
N VAL A 13 3.22 -0.54 7.54
CA VAL A 13 2.70 -0.94 6.22
C VAL A 13 1.33 -1.61 6.36
N GLN A 14 1.21 -2.56 7.29
CA GLN A 14 -0.05 -3.28 7.53
C GLN A 14 -1.14 -2.36 8.09
N ALA A 15 -0.77 -1.44 8.99
CA ALA A 15 -1.70 -0.47 9.56
C ALA A 15 -2.27 0.46 8.47
N LEU A 16 -1.45 0.88 7.50
CA LEU A 16 -1.92 1.66 6.34
C LEU A 16 -2.84 0.85 5.44
N ALA A 17 -2.53 -0.44 5.21
CA ALA A 17 -3.42 -1.31 4.44
C ALA A 17 -4.79 -1.51 5.14
N VAL A 18 -4.81 -1.70 6.46
CA VAL A 18 -6.05 -1.77 7.24
C VAL A 18 -6.82 -0.45 7.16
N LYS A 19 -6.13 0.69 7.33
CA LYS A 19 -6.73 2.01 7.18
C LYS A 19 -7.38 2.18 5.81
N ALA A 20 -6.68 1.81 4.74
CA ALA A 20 -7.19 1.89 3.38
C ALA A 20 -8.49 1.11 3.19
N ILE A 21 -8.59 -0.09 3.78
CA ILE A 21 -9.80 -0.91 3.73
C ILE A 21 -10.95 -0.27 4.50
N LEU A 22 -10.69 0.21 5.73
CA LEU A 22 -11.72 0.81 6.59
C LEU A 22 -12.26 2.12 6.01
N GLU A 23 -11.39 2.94 5.43
CA GLU A 23 -11.72 4.24 4.87
C GLU A 23 -12.08 4.19 3.38
N LYS A 24 -11.89 3.03 2.73
CA LYS A 24 -12.02 2.84 1.27
C LYS A 24 -11.14 3.83 0.48
N ASP A 25 -9.92 4.04 0.97
CA ASP A 25 -8.97 5.01 0.42
C ASP A 25 -7.82 4.31 -0.33
N LEU A 26 -7.84 4.43 -1.66
CA LEU A 26 -6.79 3.89 -2.54
C LEU A 26 -5.44 4.59 -2.34
N GLU A 27 -5.41 5.82 -1.86
CA GLU A 27 -4.14 6.50 -1.57
C GLU A 27 -3.44 5.88 -0.36
N SER A 28 -4.17 5.58 0.71
CA SER A 28 -3.63 4.85 1.86
C SER A 28 -3.11 3.45 1.46
N ALA A 29 -3.80 2.74 0.55
CA ALA A 29 -3.32 1.47 0.02
C ALA A 29 -2.04 1.63 -0.82
N THR A 30 -2.00 2.67 -1.65
CA THR A 30 -0.82 3.01 -2.46
C THR A 30 0.38 3.33 -1.58
N HIS A 31 0.20 4.10 -0.50
CA HIS A 31 1.26 4.38 0.46
C HIS A 31 1.75 3.14 1.19
N ALA A 32 0.86 2.20 1.53
CA ALA A 32 1.26 0.92 2.09
C ALA A 32 2.18 0.15 1.12
N ILE A 33 1.81 0.07 -0.17
CA ILE A 33 2.63 -0.54 -1.22
C ILE A 33 3.97 0.18 -1.36
N MET A 34 4.00 1.51 -1.34
CA MET A 34 5.25 2.28 -1.43
C MET A 34 6.19 2.06 -0.25
N LEU A 35 5.66 1.79 0.95
CA LEU A 35 6.43 1.56 2.16
C LEU A 35 6.81 0.09 2.38
N ASP A 36 6.24 -0.84 1.61
CA ASP A 36 6.65 -2.24 1.63
C ASP A 36 8.16 -2.36 1.33
N PRO A 37 8.95 -3.06 2.17
CA PRO A 37 10.41 -3.08 2.05
C PRO A 37 10.91 -3.57 0.69
N LEU A 38 10.22 -4.56 0.09
CA LEU A 38 10.62 -5.07 -1.23
C LEU A 38 10.33 -4.01 -2.30
N THR A 39 9.13 -3.46 -2.30
CA THR A 39 8.72 -2.42 -3.25
C THR A 39 9.63 -1.20 -3.18
N ALA A 40 9.90 -0.68 -1.98
CA ALA A 40 10.77 0.46 -1.76
C ALA A 40 12.24 0.20 -2.17
N SER A 41 12.68 -1.07 -2.14
CA SER A 41 14.03 -1.45 -2.55
C SER A 41 14.24 -1.55 -4.06
N VAL A 42 13.15 -1.77 -4.82
CA VAL A 42 13.21 -2.09 -6.26
C VAL A 42 12.63 -0.97 -7.13
N LEU A 43 11.61 -0.26 -6.65
CA LEU A 43 10.85 0.70 -7.45
C LEU A 43 11.06 2.14 -6.97
N SER A 44 11.05 3.08 -7.92
CA SER A 44 10.80 4.49 -7.61
C SER A 44 9.34 4.68 -7.17
N LEU A 45 9.06 5.79 -6.48
CA LEU A 45 7.69 6.13 -6.06
C LEU A 45 6.72 6.19 -7.25
N ASP A 46 7.14 6.77 -8.37
CA ASP A 46 6.31 6.83 -9.58
C ASP A 46 5.99 5.44 -10.15
N ASN A 47 6.98 4.54 -10.17
CA ASN A 47 6.79 3.17 -10.64
C ASN A 47 5.91 2.36 -9.67
N ALA A 48 6.10 2.53 -8.35
CA ALA A 48 5.25 1.89 -7.34
C ALA A 48 3.79 2.35 -7.44
N ARG A 49 3.56 3.65 -7.66
CA ARG A 49 2.21 4.20 -7.88
C ARG A 49 1.56 3.63 -9.14
N ARG A 50 2.31 3.56 -10.25
CA ARG A 50 1.82 2.97 -11.50
C ARG A 50 1.45 1.50 -11.31
N MET A 51 2.32 0.72 -10.66
CA MET A 51 2.05 -0.68 -10.33
C MET A 51 0.80 -0.84 -9.44
N ALA A 52 0.64 -0.01 -8.41
CA ALA A 52 -0.54 -0.05 -7.55
C ALA A 52 -1.83 0.21 -8.34
N ASN A 53 -1.83 1.23 -9.21
CA ASN A 53 -2.97 1.53 -10.08
C ASN A 53 -3.30 0.37 -11.03
N GLU A 54 -2.29 -0.28 -11.62
CA GLU A 54 -2.48 -1.46 -12.46
C GLU A 54 -3.09 -2.63 -11.68
N MET A 55 -2.64 -2.86 -10.44
CA MET A 55 -3.22 -3.87 -9.54
C MET A 55 -4.70 -3.57 -9.27
N PHE A 56 -5.04 -2.35 -8.84
CA PHE A 56 -6.44 -1.99 -8.56
C PHE A 56 -7.34 -2.13 -9.78
N ALA A 57 -6.86 -1.69 -10.95
CA ALA A 57 -7.61 -1.80 -12.21
C ALA A 57 -7.81 -3.26 -12.65
N ALA A 58 -6.88 -4.16 -12.28
CA ALA A 58 -6.97 -5.58 -12.59
C ALA A 58 -7.91 -6.36 -11.65
N GLN A 59 -8.40 -5.76 -10.57
CA GLN A 59 -9.39 -6.36 -9.67
C GLN A 59 -10.56 -5.42 -9.34
N PRO A 60 -11.31 -4.97 -10.35
CA PRO A 60 -12.37 -3.98 -10.18
C PRO A 60 -13.47 -4.43 -9.21
N GLU A 61 -13.74 -5.73 -9.07
CA GLU A 61 -14.75 -6.27 -8.16
C GLU A 61 -14.51 -5.93 -6.68
N TYR A 62 -13.25 -5.74 -6.27
CA TYR A 62 -12.90 -5.40 -4.89
C TYR A 62 -12.81 -3.88 -4.66
N PHE A 63 -12.45 -3.11 -5.69
CA PHE A 63 -12.14 -1.67 -5.56
C PHE A 63 -13.19 -0.74 -6.19
N ALA A 64 -14.02 -1.20 -7.12
CA ALA A 64 -15.12 -0.39 -7.69
C ALA A 64 -16.08 0.19 -6.62
N PRO A 65 -16.36 -0.48 -5.48
CA PRO A 65 -17.16 0.12 -4.40
C PRO A 65 -16.46 1.26 -3.63
N TRP A 66 -15.17 1.50 -3.88
CA TRP A 66 -14.35 2.52 -3.19
C TRP A 66 -14.30 3.81 -4.00
N THR A 67 -14.36 3.70 -5.33
CA THR A 67 -14.48 4.83 -6.25
C THR A 67 -15.93 5.35 -6.24
N ARG A 68 -16.18 6.41 -5.48
CA ARG A 68 -17.35 7.28 -5.64
C ARG A 68 -16.96 8.56 -6.34
#